data_AF-A0A8T4CKT9-F1
#
_entry.id   AF-A0A8T4CKT9-F1
#
_cell.length_a   1.000
_cell.length_b   1.000
_cell.length_c   1.000
_cell.angle_alpha   90.00
_cell.angle_beta   90.00
_cell.angle_gamma   90.00
#
_symmetry.space_group_name_H-M   'P 1'
#
loop_
_entity.id
_entity.type
_entity.pdbx_description
1 polymer ?
#
loop_
_entity_poly.entity_id
_entity_poly.type
_entity_poly.pdbx_seq_one_letter_code
_entity_poly.pdbx_strand_id
1 'polypeptide(L)'
;MFGKKTNTPVSTYDPKLIEKIKPFIVVPDSMVTPERKKEILEVMDEAIGTCSQDGELDYHRLLNIVIQDFGKGNIDEYEFMFLNFVISAFVFHVQTTGIPLDLKKLL
;
A
#
# COMPACT_ATOMS: atom_id res chain seq x y z
N MET A 1 35.76 2.94 25.24
CA MET A 1 34.39 3.28 25.65
C MET A 1 33.85 4.29 24.64
N PHE A 2 32.96 3.87 23.75
CA PHE A 2 32.26 4.78 22.83
C PHE A 2 30.78 4.76 23.19
N GLY A 3 30.21 5.96 23.28
CA GLY A 3 28.95 6.26 23.95
C GLY A 3 27.80 5.36 23.53
N LYS A 4 26.96 5.02 24.51
CA LYS A 4 25.64 4.42 24.29
C LYS A 4 24.91 5.24 23.23
N LYS A 5 24.61 4.64 22.07
CA LYS A 5 23.61 5.18 21.16
C LYS A 5 22.27 5.12 21.88
N THR A 6 21.84 6.25 22.44
CA THR A 6 20.45 6.46 22.81
C THR A 6 19.68 6.69 21.52
N ASN A 7 19.34 5.60 20.82
CA ASN A 7 18.30 5.66 19.80
C ASN A 7 16.98 5.80 20.55
N THR A 8 16.66 7.00 21.02
CA THR A 8 15.27 7.35 21.30
C THR A 8 14.53 7.08 20.00
N PRO A 9 13.49 6.22 19.97
CA PRO A 9 12.67 6.10 18.78
C PRO A 9 11.97 7.44 18.62
N VAL A 10 12.52 8.28 17.73
CA VAL A 10 11.81 9.46 17.28
C VAL A 10 10.60 8.91 16.56
N SER A 11 9.40 9.16 17.10
CA SER A 11 8.18 8.86 16.37
C SER A 11 8.24 9.65 15.05
N THR A 12 8.48 8.92 13.97
CA THR A 12 8.55 9.36 12.57
C THR A 12 7.17 9.60 11.98
N TYR A 13 6.13 9.57 12.82
CA TYR A 13 4.75 9.79 12.40
C TYR A 13 4.57 11.25 11.96
N ASP A 14 4.76 11.49 10.67
CA ASP A 14 4.30 12.69 10.00
C ASP A 14 2.81 12.50 9.67
N PRO A 15 1.88 13.22 10.32
CA PRO A 15 0.45 13.10 10.05
C PRO A 15 0.09 13.51 8.61
N LYS A 16 0.99 14.17 7.87
CA LYS A 16 0.85 14.53 6.45
C LYS A 16 1.57 13.56 5.52
N LEU A 17 2.09 12.44 6.01
CA LEU A 17 2.81 11.47 5.18
C LEU A 17 1.95 10.94 4.02
N ILE A 18 0.66 10.68 4.28
CA ILE A 18 -0.30 10.26 3.26
C ILE A 18 -0.38 11.29 2.12
N GLU A 19 -0.49 12.57 2.45
CA GLU A 19 -0.54 13.66 1.46
C GLU A 19 0.74 13.77 0.63
N LYS A 20 1.89 13.37 1.19
CA LYS A 20 3.16 13.30 0.46
C LYS A 20 3.26 12.08 -0.45
N ILE A 21 2.56 10.99 -0.13
CA ILE A 21 2.59 9.73 -0.89
C ILE A 21 1.62 9.77 -2.08
N LYS A 22 0.44 10.40 -1.93
CA LYS A 22 -0.59 10.51 -2.98
C LYS A 22 -0.06 10.84 -4.39
N PRO A 23 0.85 11.82 -4.57
CA PRO A 23 1.37 12.15 -5.90
C PRO A 23 2.17 11.04 -6.58
N PHE A 24 2.57 10.00 -5.85
CA PHE A 24 3.29 8.83 -6.38
C PHE A 24 2.36 7.66 -6.72
N ILE A 25 1.09 7.71 -6.33
CA ILE A 25 0.07 6.71 -6.65
C ILE A 25 -0.78 7.22 -7.81
N VAL A 26 -0.14 7.46 -8.96
CA VAL A 26 -0.80 8.12 -10.09
C VAL A 26 -0.86 7.19 -11.29
N VAL A 27 -2.08 6.84 -11.65
CA VAL A 27 -2.47 6.34 -12.96
C VAL A 27 -3.53 7.28 -13.51
N PRO A 28 -3.42 7.80 -14.75
CA PRO A 28 -4.41 8.72 -15.31
C PRO A 28 -5.84 8.17 -15.24
N ASP A 29 -6.82 9.04 -14.96
CA ASP A 29 -8.24 8.64 -14.88
C ASP A 29 -8.79 8.13 -16.22
N SER A 30 -8.12 8.47 -17.32
CA SER A 30 -8.40 7.93 -18.65
C SER A 30 -7.97 6.46 -18.83
N MET A 31 -7.14 5.94 -17.93
CA MET A 31 -6.66 4.55 -17.94
C MET A 31 -7.38 3.72 -16.89
N VAL A 32 -7.52 4.26 -15.67
CA VAL A 32 -8.30 3.63 -14.59
C VAL A 32 -9.18 4.70 -13.97
N THR A 33 -10.50 4.53 -14.10
CA THR A 33 -11.45 5.54 -13.63
C THR A 33 -11.42 5.67 -12.10
N PRO A 34 -11.80 6.83 -11.54
CA PRO A 34 -11.88 7.02 -10.09
C PRO A 34 -12.75 5.99 -9.37
N GLU A 35 -13.88 5.61 -9.98
CA GLU A 35 -14.79 4.58 -9.46
C GLU A 35 -14.09 3.23 -9.40
N ARG A 36 -13.38 2.87 -10.48
CA ARG A 36 -12.67 1.60 -10.57
C ARG A 36 -11.49 1.53 -9.60
N LYS A 37 -10.76 2.64 -9.41
CA LYS A 37 -9.72 2.75 -8.36
C LYS A 37 -10.30 2.47 -6.98
N LYS A 38 -11.48 3.00 -6.65
CA LYS A 38 -12.14 2.75 -5.35
C LYS A 38 -12.47 1.28 -5.17
N GLU A 39 -13.11 0.65 -6.15
CA GLU A 39 -13.46 -0.78 -6.11
C GLU A 39 -12.22 -1.65 -5.89
N ILE A 40 -11.15 -1.40 -6.64
CA ILE A 40 -9.90 -2.17 -6.55
C ILE A 40 -9.21 -1.95 -5.19
N LEU A 41 -9.26 -0.73 -4.63
CA LEU A 41 -8.72 -0.46 -3.30
C LEU A 41 -9.49 -1.16 -2.19
N GLU A 42 -10.81 -1.31 -2.31
CA GLU A 42 -11.63 -2.06 -1.35
C GLU A 42 -11.23 -3.54 -1.35
N VAL A 43 -11.11 -4.14 -2.54
CA VAL A 43 -10.64 -5.53 -2.68
C VAL A 43 -9.22 -5.70 -2.15
N MET A 44 -8.35 -4.71 -2.36
CA MET A 44 -6.98 -4.72 -1.85
C MET A 44 -6.93 -4.62 -0.31
N ASP A 45 -7.78 -3.79 0.31
CA ASP A 45 -7.88 -3.67 1.76
C ASP A 45 -8.28 -5.01 2.40
N GLU A 46 -9.25 -5.70 1.81
CA GLU A 46 -9.64 -7.06 2.21
C GLU A 46 -8.49 -8.06 2.02
N ALA A 47 -7.80 -8.02 0.87
CA ALA A 47 -6.67 -8.89 0.59
C ALA A 47 -5.53 -8.69 1.60
N ILE A 48 -5.20 -7.44 1.95
CA ILE A 48 -4.22 -7.12 3.00
C ILE A 48 -4.66 -7.70 4.33
N GLY A 49 -5.93 -7.54 4.71
CA GLY A 49 -6.48 -8.12 5.93
C GLY A 49 -6.30 -9.65 5.99
N THR A 50 -6.57 -10.36 4.89
CA THR A 50 -6.42 -11.83 4.83
C THR A 50 -4.96 -12.30 4.73
N CYS A 51 -4.06 -11.44 4.25
CA CYS A 51 -2.62 -11.69 4.15
C CYS A 51 -1.85 -11.21 5.40
N SER A 52 -2.53 -10.62 6.38
CA SER A 52 -1.91 -10.17 7.62
C SER A 52 -2.13 -11.19 8.73
N GLN A 53 -1.06 -11.64 9.37
CA GLN A 53 -1.09 -12.53 10.53
C GLN A 53 -0.25 -11.93 11.65
N ASP A 54 -0.81 -11.86 12.86
CA ASP A 54 -0.14 -11.31 14.05
C ASP A 54 0.44 -9.88 13.86
N GLY A 55 -0.17 -9.09 12.96
CA GLY A 55 0.26 -7.74 12.61
C GLY A 55 1.35 -7.66 11.54
N GLU A 56 1.82 -8.80 11.03
CA GLU A 56 2.77 -8.88 9.92
C GLU A 56 2.05 -9.18 8.60
N LEU A 57 2.31 -8.37 7.58
CA LEU A 57 1.78 -8.59 6.23
C LEU A 57 2.66 -9.58 5.46
N ASP A 58 2.08 -10.69 4.99
CA ASP A 58 2.70 -11.58 4.01
C ASP A 58 2.64 -10.95 2.61
N TYR A 59 3.68 -10.18 2.30
CA TYR A 59 3.83 -9.50 1.01
C TYR A 59 3.87 -10.46 -0.18
N HIS A 60 4.46 -11.65 -0.01
CA HIS A 60 4.56 -12.62 -1.10
C HIS A 60 3.19 -13.16 -1.45
N ARG A 61 2.37 -13.47 -0.44
CA ARG A 61 1.00 -13.92 -0.65
C ARG A 61 0.13 -12.82 -1.28
N LEU A 62 0.26 -11.58 -0.82
CA LEU A 62 -0.48 -10.45 -1.39
C LEU A 62 -0.13 -10.22 -2.87
N LEU A 63 1.16 -10.20 -3.21
CA LEU A 63 1.61 -10.08 -4.60
C LEU A 63 1.14 -11.25 -5.47
N ASN A 64 1.14 -12.47 -4.94
CA ASN A 64 0.63 -13.63 -5.67
C ASN A 64 -0.86 -13.50 -6.00
N ILE A 65 -1.68 -12.94 -5.11
CA ILE A 65 -3.10 -12.67 -5.39
C ILE A 65 -3.23 -11.71 -6.58
N VAL A 66 -2.50 -10.59 -6.54
CA VAL A 66 -2.53 -9.57 -7.60
C VAL A 66 -2.05 -10.13 -8.94
N ILE A 67 -0.95 -10.87 -8.94
CA ILE A 67 -0.40 -11.51 -10.16
C ILE A 67 -1.39 -12.54 -10.72
N GLN A 68 -2.07 -13.30 -9.85
CA GLN A 68 -3.09 -14.25 -10.29
C GLN A 68 -4.31 -13.56 -10.91
N ASP A 69 -4.77 -12.45 -10.34
CA ASP A 69 -5.88 -11.68 -10.90
C ASP A 69 -5.52 -11.07 -12.26
N PHE A 70 -4.30 -10.58 -12.40
CA PHE A 70 -3.77 -10.14 -13.70
C PHE A 70 -3.71 -11.31 -14.69
N GLY A 71 -3.17 -12.46 -14.29
CA GLY A 71 -3.08 -13.65 -15.14
C GLY A 71 -4.43 -14.24 -15.55
N LYS A 72 -5.50 -14.00 -14.78
CA LYS A 72 -6.88 -14.39 -15.10
C LYS A 72 -7.61 -13.35 -15.95
N GLY A 73 -7.02 -12.17 -16.17
CA GLY A 73 -7.67 -11.05 -16.86
C GLY A 73 -8.76 -10.36 -16.02
N ASN A 74 -8.75 -10.54 -14.70
CA ASN A 74 -9.66 -9.84 -13.79
C ASN A 74 -9.28 -8.36 -13.62
N ILE A 75 -7.99 -8.07 -13.84
CA ILE A 75 -7.43 -6.72 -13.88
C ILE A 75 -6.53 -6.55 -15.11
N ASP A 76 -6.43 -5.33 -15.62
CA ASP A 76 -5.54 -4.98 -16.74
C ASP A 76 -4.15 -4.48 -16.29
N GLU A 77 -3.28 -4.12 -17.23
CA GLU A 77 -1.92 -3.64 -16.94
C GLU A 77 -1.88 -2.32 -16.17
N TYR A 78 -2.86 -1.43 -16.36
CA TYR A 78 -2.93 -0.13 -15.69
C TYR A 78 -3.46 -0.28 -14.27
N GLU A 79 -4.44 -1.16 -14.06
CA GLU A 79 -4.95 -1.57 -12.76
C GLU A 79 -3.86 -2.29 -11.96
N PHE A 80 -3.09 -3.19 -12.59
CA PHE A 80 -1.92 -3.83 -11.97
C PHE A 80 -0.86 -2.80 -11.56
N MET A 81 -0.56 -1.83 -12.43
CA MET A 81 0.38 -0.75 -12.11
C MET A 81 -0.12 0.11 -10.93
N PHE A 82 -1.41 0.45 -10.92
CA PHE A 82 -2.03 1.16 -9.80
C PHE A 82 -1.89 0.39 -8.49
N LEU A 83 -2.21 -0.91 -8.49
CA LEU A 83 -2.07 -1.77 -7.31
C LEU A 83 -0.63 -1.87 -6.81
N ASN A 84 0.36 -1.94 -7.71
CA ASN A 84 1.76 -1.94 -7.31
C ASN A 84 2.17 -0.65 -6.61
N PHE A 85 1.68 0.51 -7.05
CA PHE A 85 1.93 1.78 -6.34
C PHE A 85 1.28 1.80 -4.96
N VAL A 86 0.04 1.30 -4.85
CA VAL A 86 -0.69 1.19 -3.58
C VAL A 86 0.04 0.28 -2.59
N ILE A 87 0.47 -0.91 -3.03
CA ILE A 87 1.22 -1.86 -2.18
C ILE A 87 2.54 -1.22 -1.74
N SER A 88 3.28 -0.59 -2.66
CA SER A 88 4.54 0.09 -2.34
C SER A 88 4.35 1.19 -1.31
N ALA A 89 3.29 1.99 -1.45
CA ALA A 89 2.89 3.02 -0.50
C ALA A 89 2.53 2.45 0.88
N PHE A 90 1.77 1.35 0.91
CA PHE A 90 1.40 0.66 2.13
C PHE A 90 2.65 0.14 2.88
N VAL A 91 3.54 -0.57 2.18
CA VAL A 91 4.79 -1.10 2.75
C VAL A 91 5.61 0.05 3.33
N PHE A 92 5.85 1.09 2.54
CA PHE A 92 6.63 2.25 2.96
C PHE A 92 6.04 2.92 4.21
N HIS A 93 4.71 3.12 4.23
CA HIS A 93 4.03 3.73 5.37
C HIS A 93 4.16 2.88 6.64
N VAL A 94 3.93 1.56 6.55
CA VAL A 94 4.06 0.64 7.68
C VAL A 94 5.49 0.62 8.20
N GLN A 95 6.49 0.52 7.33
CA GLN A 95 7.91 0.52 7.74
C GLN A 95 8.32 1.85 8.39
N THR A 96 7.76 2.96 7.93
CA THR A 96 8.10 4.30 8.43
C THR A 96 7.38 4.64 9.73
N THR A 97 6.14 4.16 9.92
CA THR A 97 5.26 4.63 11.01
C THR A 97 4.88 3.56 12.01
N GLY A 98 5.04 2.27 11.67
CA GLY A 98 4.51 1.15 12.43
C GLY A 98 2.98 1.02 12.39
N ILE A 99 2.29 1.83 11.57
CA ILE A 99 0.83 1.89 11.48
C ILE A 99 0.39 1.48 10.06
N PRO A 100 -0.63 0.62 9.91
CA PRO A 100 -1.23 0.31 8.60
C PRO A 100 -1.70 1.58 7.88
N LEU A 101 -1.41 1.67 6.59
CA LEU A 101 -1.91 2.76 5.76
C LEU A 101 -3.40 2.57 5.51
N ASP A 102 -4.18 3.60 5.83
CA ASP A 102 -5.60 3.67 5.52
C ASP A 102 -5.80 3.92 4.01
N LEU A 103 -6.07 2.85 3.25
CA LEU A 103 -6.19 2.93 1.79
C LEU A 103 -7.33 3.86 1.33
N LYS A 104 -8.37 4.04 2.14
CA LYS A 104 -9.49 4.95 1.83
C LYS A 104 -9.05 6.41 1.78
N LYS A 105 -7.92 6.76 2.40
CA LYS A 105 -7.35 8.10 2.35
C LYS A 105 -6.44 8.34 1.15
N LEU A 106 -6.21 7.34 0.30
CA LEU A 106 -5.36 7.48 -0.89
C LEU A 106 -6.05 8.17 -2.07
N LEU A 107 -7.39 8.17 -2.10
CA LEU A 107 -8.21 8.81 -3.13
C LEU A 107 -8.85 10.11 -2.65
#